data_AF-A0A4R4U3M7-F1
#
_entry.id   AF-A0A4R4U3M7-F1
#
_cell.length_a   1.000
_cell.length_b   1.000
_cell.length_c   1.000
_cell.angle_alpha   90.00
_cell.angle_beta   90.00
_cell.angle_gamma   90.00
#
_symmetry.space_group_name_H-M   'P 1'
#
loop_
_entity.id
_entity.type
_entity.pdbx_description
1 polymer ?
#
loop_
_entity_poly.entity_id
_entity_poly.type
_entity_poly.pdbx_seq_one_letter_code
_entity_poly.pdbx_strand_id
1 'polypeptide(L)' 'MAFNPLEHRGIPLDDQLRNWSQLDVAPVDPDTSDPYTKCRIIAMNGIEVEAIMFSHHFNR' A
#
# COMPACT_ATOMS: atom_id res chain seq x y z
N MET A 1 -15.89 -16.45 14.00
CA MET A 1 -16.62 -15.23 13.59
C MET A 1 -15.74 -14.49 12.60
N ALA A 2 -16.30 -14.02 11.48
CA ALA A 2 -15.54 -13.24 10.50
C ALA A 2 -15.37 -11.80 11.02
N PHE A 3 -14.19 -11.22 10.82
CA PHE A 3 -13.93 -9.83 11.19
C PHE A 3 -14.83 -8.88 10.37
N ASN A 4 -15.64 -8.05 11.04
CA ASN A 4 -16.46 -7.02 10.39
C ASN A 4 -15.86 -5.63 10.64
N PRO A 5 -15.11 -5.05 9.69
CA PRO A 5 -14.45 -3.76 9.87
C PRO A 5 -15.41 -2.60 10.13
N LEU A 6 -16.70 -2.73 9.79
CA LEU A 6 -17.71 -1.69 9.99
C LEU A 6 -18.22 -1.60 11.43
N GLU A 7 -17.97 -2.62 12.26
CA GLU A 7 -18.35 -2.62 13.68
C GLU A 7 -17.28 -1.98 14.59
N HIS A 8 -16.10 -1.64 14.03
CA HIS A 8 -14.98 -1.07 14.76
C HIS A 8 -14.81 0.42 14.43
N ARG A 9 -14.46 1.23 15.44
CA ARG A 9 -14.38 2.70 15.32
C ARG A 9 -13.14 3.22 14.54
N GLY A 10 -12.40 2.35 13.87
CA GLY A 10 -11.13 2.70 13.22
C GLY A 10 -10.08 3.25 14.20
N ILE A 11 -9.02 3.85 13.65
CA ILE A 11 -7.99 4.58 14.41
C ILE A 11 -8.24 6.09 14.17
N PRO A 12 -8.35 6.93 15.22
CA PRO A 12 -8.46 8.38 15.08
C PRO A 12 -7.36 8.95 14.19
N LEU A 13 -7.66 9.99 13.40
CA LEU A 13 -6.72 10.50 12.39
C LEU A 13 -5.36 10.91 12.99
N ASP A 14 -5.38 11.47 14.21
CA ASP A 14 -4.19 11.92 14.95
C ASP A 14 -3.31 10.77 15.46
N ASP A 15 -3.89 9.57 15.57
CA ASP A 15 -3.22 8.35 16.07
C ASP A 15 -2.79 7.43 14.92
N GLN A 16 -3.09 7.78 13.66
CA GLN A 16 -2.67 6.99 12.49
C GLN A 16 -1.18 7.18 12.22
N LEU A 17 -0.49 6.09 11.89
CA LEU A 17 0.95 6.09 11.56
C LEU A 17 1.30 7.03 10.39
N ARG A 18 0.37 7.20 9.44
CA ARG A 18 0.51 8.05 8.26
C ARG A 18 -0.83 8.75 7.98
N ASN A 19 -0.77 10.02 7.59
CA ASN A 19 -1.94 10.76 7.13
C ASN A 19 -2.22 10.48 5.64
N TRP A 20 -3.40 10.93 5.15
CA TRP A 20 -3.81 10.71 3.77
C TRP A 20 -2.85 11.30 2.74
N SER A 21 -2.25 12.47 2.98
CA SER A 21 -1.29 13.07 2.03
C SER A 21 0.06 12.35 1.99
N GLN A 22 0.40 11.58 3.01
CA GLN A 22 1.57 10.68 3.01
C GLN A 22 1.27 9.33 2.36
N LEU A 23 -0.01 8.95 2.27
CA LEU A 23 -0.46 7.74 1.57
C LEU A 23 -0.72 8.02 0.09
N ASP A 24 -1.19 9.21 -0.24
CA ASP A 24 -1.43 9.68 -1.60
C ASP A 24 -0.11 10.16 -2.23
N VAL A 25 0.65 9.22 -2.77
CA VAL A 25 1.85 9.53 -3.55
C VAL A 25 1.45 10.20 -4.87
N ALA A 26 2.24 11.20 -5.27
CA ALA A 26 2.03 11.87 -6.54
C ALA A 26 1.95 10.84 -7.69
N PRO A 27 0.91 10.89 -8.52
CA PRO A 27 0.74 9.93 -9.60
C PRO A 27 1.90 10.03 -10.58
N VAL A 28 2.31 8.88 -11.10
CA VAL A 28 3.37 8.78 -12.11
C VAL A 28 2.77 9.09 -13.47
N ASP A 29 3.43 9.97 -14.24
CA ASP A 29 3.00 10.27 -15.61
C ASP A 29 3.20 9.03 -16.50
N PRO A 30 2.14 8.46 -17.09
CA PRO A 30 2.25 7.26 -17.91
C PRO A 30 3.03 7.51 -19.20
N ASP A 31 2.93 8.71 -19.76
CA ASP A 31 3.43 9.06 -21.10
C ASP A 31 4.86 9.56 -21.04
N THR A 32 5.17 10.46 -20.09
CA THR A 32 6.45 11.20 -20.10
C THR A 32 7.49 10.72 -19.09
N SER A 33 7.11 9.87 -18.13
CA SER A 33 8.07 9.37 -17.14
C SER A 33 9.20 8.57 -17.80
N ASP A 34 10.41 8.68 -17.25
CA ASP A 34 11.57 7.88 -17.66
C ASP A 34 11.26 6.36 -17.55
N PRO A 35 11.51 5.55 -18.59
CA PRO A 35 11.35 4.10 -18.55
C PRO A 35 12.03 3.42 -17.35
N TYR A 36 13.20 3.89 -16.93
CA TYR A 36 13.90 3.28 -15.81
C TYR A 36 13.22 3.57 -14.46
N THR A 37 12.64 4.76 -14.32
CA THR A 37 11.77 5.12 -13.19
C THR A 37 10.52 4.23 -13.14
N LYS A 38 9.83 4.05 -14.27
CA LYS A 38 8.66 3.14 -14.38
C LYS A 38 9.02 1.70 -14.00
N CYS A 39 10.16 1.20 -14.48
CA CYS A 39 10.63 -0.15 -14.18
C CYS A 39 10.84 -0.36 -12.66
N ARG A 40 11.45 0.61 -11.98
CA ARG A 40 11.63 0.56 -10.52
C ARG A 40 10.29 0.58 -9.77
N ILE A 41 9.35 1.43 -10.18
CA ILE A 41 8.02 1.49 -9.56
C ILE A 41 7.31 0.14 -9.67
N ILE A 42 7.28 -0.45 -10.87
CA ILE A 42 6.63 -1.75 -11.12
C ILE A 42 7.31 -2.85 -10.29
N ALA A 43 8.64 -2.87 -10.25
CA ALA A 43 9.40 -3.85 -9.47
C ALA A 43 9.12 -3.74 -7.96
N MET A 44 9.14 -2.52 -7.41
CA MET A 44 8.85 -2.29 -5.99
C MET A 44 7.40 -2.65 -5.64
N ASN A 45 6.44 -2.31 -6.50
CA ASN A 45 5.04 -2.68 -6.29
C ASN A 45 4.85 -4.21 -6.24
N GLY A 46 5.52 -4.95 -7.14
CA GLY A 46 5.53 -6.41 -7.11
C GLY A 46 6.10 -6.98 -5.80
N ILE A 47 7.22 -6.42 -5.31
CA ILE A 47 7.82 -6.84 -4.05
C ILE A 47 6.88 -6.61 -2.86
N GLU A 48 6.21 -5.45 -2.79
CA GLU A 48 5.28 -5.13 -1.71
C GLU A 48 4.07 -6.06 -1.69
N VAL A 49 3.47 -6.32 -2.86
CA VAL A 49 2.34 -7.24 -3.00
C VAL A 49 2.73 -8.64 -2.55
N GLU A 50 3.87 -9.16 -3.02
CA GLU A 50 4.35 -10.48 -2.63
C GLU A 50 4.69 -10.56 -1.14
N ALA A 51 5.29 -9.51 -0.56
CA ALA A 51 5.58 -9.47 0.88
C ALA A 51 4.30 -9.54 1.73
N ILE A 52 3.23 -8.83 1.32
CA ILE A 52 1.93 -8.89 2.00
C ILE A 52 1.34 -10.30 1.86
N MET A 53 1.28 -10.85 0.64
CA MET A 53 0.77 -12.21 0.42
C MET A 53 1.55 -13.25 1.21
N PHE A 54 2.88 -13.14 1.23
CA PHE A 54 3.76 -14.01 2.01
C PHE A 54 3.46 -13.92 3.51
N SER A 55 3.24 -12.71 4.06
CA SER A 55 2.91 -12.54 5.47
C SER A 55 1.62 -13.28 5.87
N HIS A 56 0.62 -13.32 4.98
CA HIS A 56 -0.61 -14.07 5.19
C HIS A 56 -0.41 -15.58 5.04
N HIS A 57 0.42 -16.01 4.08
CA HIS A 57 0.73 -17.43 3.86
C HIS A 57 1.59 -18.04 4.96
N PHE A 58 2.44 -17.23 5.60
CA PHE A 58 3.35 -17.67 6.67
C PHE A 58 2.65 -17.81 8.03
N ASN A 59 1.46 -17.22 8.20
CA ASN A 59 0.70 -17.22 9.45
C ASN A 59 -0.17 -18.49 9.63
N ARG A 60 0.32 -19.64 9.16
CA ARG A 60 -0.34 -20.96 9.29
C ARG A 60 -0.02 -21.64 10.60
#